data_AF-A0AAW9DKD9-F1
#
_entry.id   AF-A0AAW9DKD9-F1
#
_cell.length_a   1.000
_cell.length_b   1.000
_cell.length_c   1.000
_cell.angle_alpha   90.00
_cell.angle_beta   90.00
_cell.angle_gamma   90.00
#
_symmetry.space_group_name_H-M   'P 1'
#
loop_
_entity.id
_entity.type
_entity.pdbx_description
1 polymer ?
#
loop_
_entity_poly.entity_id
_entity_poly.type
_entity_poly.pdbx_seq_one_letter_code
_entity_poly.pdbx_strand_id
1 'polypeptide(L)'
;YQELLEASSEIGKFPSLQELENPFYSPDDEAANSPLKISNRFGYSSKDEISEKTTFQIAGSHDLYAAMAGTVRLEGNQFIIETEDSRFTYYDVQGKRFKTGDEVKAGELIGKTKSEGNQDVTYEKYLQYQPRSSVLDLFPKP
;
A
#
# COMPACT_ATOMS: atom_id res chain seq x y z
N TYR A 1 -32.04 -12.63 4.79
CA TYR A 1 -30.89 -13.30 5.43
C TYR A 1 -30.15 -14.19 4.44
N GLN A 2 -30.86 -15.06 3.70
CA GLN A 2 -30.28 -15.81 2.59
C GLN A 2 -29.81 -14.93 1.42
N GLU A 3 -30.52 -13.85 1.08
CA GLU A 3 -30.11 -12.92 0.02
C GLU A 3 -28.78 -12.18 0.30
N LEU A 4 -28.46 -11.92 1.58
CA LEU A 4 -27.17 -11.32 1.98
C LEU A 4 -25.99 -12.31 1.87
N LEU A 5 -26.27 -13.61 2.04
CA LEU A 5 -25.27 -14.67 1.87
C LEU A 5 -25.03 -14.99 0.38
N GLU A 6 -26.07 -14.85 -0.46
CA GLU A 6 -25.95 -14.97 -1.92
C GLU A 6 -25.14 -13.82 -2.52
N ALA A 7 -25.38 -12.58 -2.07
CA ALA A 7 -24.58 -11.41 -2.48
C ALA A 7 -23.09 -11.54 -2.10
N SER A 8 -22.77 -12.22 -1.00
CA SER A 8 -21.38 -12.51 -0.61
C SER A 8 -20.75 -13.69 -1.35
N SER A 9 -21.52 -14.44 -2.15
CA SER A 9 -21.03 -15.58 -2.92
C SER A 9 -20.65 -15.19 -4.35
N GLU A 10 -21.34 -14.20 -4.94
CA GLU A 10 -21.01 -13.62 -6.25
C GLU A 10 -19.84 -12.63 -6.17
N ILE A 11 -19.75 -11.89 -5.05
CA ILE A 11 -18.59 -11.04 -4.76
C ILE A 11 -17.58 -11.94 -4.06
N GLY A 12 -16.66 -12.55 -4.82
CA GLY A 12 -15.59 -13.39 -4.26
C GLY A 12 -14.90 -12.74 -3.04
N LYS A 13 -14.22 -13.55 -2.22
CA LYS A 13 -13.56 -13.29 -0.90
C LYS A 13 -12.71 -12.00 -0.70
N PHE A 14 -12.72 -11.07 -1.63
CA PHE A 14 -11.94 -9.85 -1.72
C PHE A 14 -12.73 -8.53 -1.88
N PRO A 15 -13.98 -8.34 -1.38
CA PRO A 15 -14.68 -7.04 -1.57
C PRO A 15 -13.96 -5.86 -0.88
N SER A 16 -13.04 -6.15 0.04
CA SER A 16 -12.28 -5.17 0.81
C SER A 16 -10.77 -5.21 0.49
N LEU A 17 -10.40 -5.53 -0.75
CA LEU A 17 -9.07 -5.14 -1.23
C LEU A 17 -9.09 -3.62 -1.28
N GLN A 18 -8.38 -2.98 -0.35
CA GLN A 18 -8.07 -1.57 -0.45
C GLN A 18 -7.33 -1.40 -1.77
N GLU A 19 -7.98 -0.79 -2.74
CA GLU A 19 -7.37 -0.49 -4.03
C GLU A 19 -6.31 0.58 -3.75
N LEU A 20 -5.05 0.22 -3.97
CA LEU A 20 -3.95 1.16 -3.92
C LEU A 20 -3.96 1.95 -5.23
N GLU A 21 -3.92 3.26 -5.12
CA GLU A 21 -3.79 4.16 -6.27
C GLU A 21 -2.45 3.93 -6.97
N ASN A 22 -2.40 4.24 -8.27
CA ASN A 22 -1.16 4.16 -9.04
C ASN A 22 -0.15 5.19 -8.50
N PRO A 23 0.99 4.76 -7.95
CA PRO A 23 1.94 5.69 -7.34
C PRO A 23 2.83 6.42 -8.37
N PHE A 24 2.71 6.10 -9.65
CA PHE A 24 3.62 6.60 -10.70
C PHE A 24 2.93 7.51 -11.70
N TYR A 25 1.62 7.42 -11.87
CA TYR A 25 0.91 8.17 -12.89
C TYR A 25 -0.39 8.74 -12.32
N SER A 26 -0.67 10.01 -12.66
CA SER A 26 -1.99 10.60 -12.42
C SER A 26 -3.06 9.82 -13.19
N PRO A 27 -4.30 9.72 -12.70
CA PRO A 27 -5.41 9.12 -13.44
C PRO A 27 -5.63 9.71 -14.84
N ASP A 28 -5.25 10.97 -15.05
CA ASP A 28 -5.36 11.67 -16.33
C ASP A 28 -4.23 11.34 -17.33
N ASP A 29 -3.19 10.63 -16.89
CA ASP A 29 -2.07 10.22 -17.75
C ASP A 29 -2.42 8.93 -18.51
N GLU A 30 -2.30 8.92 -19.83
CA GLU A 30 -2.53 7.72 -20.65
C GLU A 30 -1.65 6.54 -20.20
N ALA A 31 -0.43 6.82 -19.70
CA ALA A 31 0.47 5.81 -19.17
C ALA A 31 -0.05 5.13 -17.90
N ALA A 32 -1.01 5.72 -17.18
CA ALA A 32 -1.67 5.08 -16.04
C ALA A 32 -2.42 3.80 -16.44
N ASN A 33 -2.85 3.70 -17.71
CA ASN A 33 -3.50 2.52 -18.27
C ASN A 33 -2.51 1.47 -18.80
N SER A 34 -1.21 1.77 -18.79
CA SER A 34 -0.17 0.86 -19.26
C SER A 34 0.30 -0.06 -18.12
N PRO A 35 0.70 -1.32 -18.43
CA PRO A 35 1.25 -2.21 -17.42
C PRO A 35 2.53 -1.65 -16.77
N LEU A 36 2.56 -1.66 -15.44
CA LEU A 36 3.78 -1.35 -14.68
C LEU A 36 4.76 -2.52 -14.77
N LYS A 37 6.00 -2.23 -15.13
CA LYS A 37 7.07 -3.24 -15.19
C LYS A 37 7.69 -3.42 -13.82
N ILE A 38 7.75 -4.65 -13.35
CA ILE A 38 8.39 -5.04 -12.09
C ILE A 38 9.72 -5.71 -12.42
N SER A 39 10.84 -5.19 -11.92
CA SER A 39 12.16 -5.82 -12.06
C SER A 39 12.43 -6.84 -10.95
N ASN A 40 11.84 -6.62 -9.78
CA ASN A 40 11.99 -7.50 -8.63
C ASN A 40 10.69 -7.49 -7.82
N ARG A 41 10.22 -8.66 -7.39
CA ARG A 41 8.95 -8.81 -6.66
C ARG A 41 9.26 -9.28 -5.25
N PHE A 42 8.51 -8.75 -4.27
CA PHE A 42 8.53 -9.27 -2.90
C PHE A 42 8.34 -10.80 -2.88
N GLY A 43 9.11 -11.47 -2.04
CA GLY A 43 9.09 -12.91 -1.84
C GLY A 43 10.31 -13.62 -2.42
N TYR A 44 10.21 -14.93 -2.55
CA TYR A 44 11.32 -15.78 -2.96
C TYR A 44 11.59 -15.66 -4.47
N SER A 45 12.83 -15.26 -4.83
CA SER A 45 13.37 -15.39 -6.18
C SER A 45 14.02 -16.77 -6.38
N SER A 46 14.53 -17.37 -5.29
CA SER A 46 15.06 -18.72 -5.23
C SER A 46 14.82 -19.33 -3.84
N LYS A 47 15.27 -20.57 -3.59
CA LYS A 47 15.09 -21.23 -2.28
C LYS A 47 15.77 -20.47 -1.13
N ASP A 48 16.87 -19.81 -1.42
CA ASP A 48 17.74 -19.19 -0.42
C ASP A 48 17.75 -17.65 -0.52
N GLU A 49 17.04 -17.09 -1.50
CA GLU A 49 16.98 -15.64 -1.75
C GLU A 49 15.53 -15.16 -1.65
N ILE A 50 15.29 -14.28 -0.66
CA ILE A 50 14.02 -13.59 -0.45
C ILE A 50 14.24 -12.09 -0.68
N SER A 51 13.38 -11.50 -1.48
CA SER A 51 13.28 -10.04 -1.57
C SER A 51 12.23 -9.53 -0.61
N GLU A 52 12.61 -8.58 0.24
CA GLU A 52 11.71 -7.92 1.17
C GLU A 52 10.99 -6.71 0.55
N LYS A 53 11.23 -6.43 -0.75
CA LYS A 53 10.67 -5.27 -1.46
C LYS A 53 10.22 -5.63 -2.86
N THR A 54 9.32 -4.83 -3.41
CA THR A 54 9.01 -4.84 -4.84
C THR A 54 9.65 -3.63 -5.51
N THR A 55 10.33 -3.84 -6.63
CA THR A 55 10.98 -2.80 -7.43
C THR A 55 10.25 -2.62 -8.76
N PHE A 56 9.74 -1.41 -8.99
CA PHE A 56 9.15 -1.01 -10.26
C PHE A 56 10.20 -0.35 -11.15
N GLN A 57 10.21 -0.71 -12.44
CA GLN A 57 11.03 -0.07 -13.45
C GLN A 57 10.36 1.23 -13.91
N ILE A 58 10.83 2.34 -13.35
CA ILE A 58 10.31 3.68 -13.58
C ILE A 58 11.49 4.59 -13.93
N ALA A 59 11.24 5.60 -14.78
CA ALA A 59 12.26 6.56 -15.16
C ALA A 59 12.83 7.31 -13.94
N GLY A 60 14.04 7.85 -14.10
CA GLY A 60 14.65 8.71 -13.09
C GLY A 60 13.98 10.07 -13.00
N SER A 61 13.97 10.66 -11.80
CA SER A 61 13.29 11.94 -11.49
C SER A 61 11.78 11.96 -11.83
N HIS A 62 11.16 10.79 -11.94
CA HIS A 62 9.75 10.60 -12.24
C HIS A 62 8.89 10.98 -11.04
N ASP A 63 7.70 11.53 -11.27
CA ASP A 63 6.81 11.94 -10.18
C ASP A 63 6.27 10.74 -9.41
N LEU A 64 6.17 10.89 -8.09
CA LEU A 64 5.61 9.90 -7.18
C LEU A 64 4.37 10.45 -6.51
N TYR A 65 3.33 9.62 -6.52
CA TYR A 65 2.03 9.90 -5.93
C TYR A 65 1.75 8.93 -4.78
N ALA A 66 1.01 9.41 -3.78
CA ALA A 66 0.58 8.60 -2.65
C ALA A 66 -0.39 7.50 -3.11
N ALA A 67 -0.02 6.24 -2.88
CA ALA A 67 -0.81 5.06 -3.24
C ALA A 67 -2.01 4.86 -2.31
N MET A 68 -2.00 5.51 -1.15
CA MET A 68 -3.10 5.52 -0.21
C MET A 68 -3.10 6.81 0.60
N ALA A 69 -4.25 7.14 1.18
CA ALA A 69 -4.34 8.21 2.17
C ALA A 69 -3.81 7.73 3.52
N GLY A 70 -3.30 8.66 4.34
CA GLY A 70 -2.85 8.35 5.70
C GLY A 70 -1.95 9.43 6.29
N THR A 71 -1.28 9.09 7.38
CA THR A 71 -0.31 9.95 8.04
C THR A 71 1.09 9.66 7.53
N VAL A 72 1.84 10.69 7.16
CA VAL A 72 3.21 10.58 6.67
C VAL A 72 4.16 10.34 7.85
N ARG A 73 5.10 9.42 7.67
CA ARG A 73 6.23 9.19 8.57
C ARG A 73 7.52 9.05 7.76
N LEU A 74 8.52 9.84 8.11
CA LEU A 74 9.82 9.84 7.43
C LEU A 74 10.87 9.18 8.34
N GLU A 75 11.50 8.12 7.86
CA GLU A 75 12.52 7.36 8.60
C GLU A 75 13.72 7.05 7.73
N GLY A 76 14.85 7.74 7.95
CA GLY A 76 16.04 7.58 7.11
C GLY A 76 15.73 7.88 5.64
N ASN A 77 15.78 6.85 4.79
CA ASN A 77 15.45 6.95 3.37
C ASN A 77 14.00 6.57 3.04
N GLN A 78 13.17 6.25 4.03
CA GLN A 78 11.80 5.80 3.86
C GLN A 78 10.83 6.99 3.92
N PHE A 79 9.94 7.05 2.94
CA PHE A 79 8.72 7.84 2.98
C PHE A 79 7.57 6.87 3.21
N ILE A 80 6.96 6.94 4.38
CA ILE A 80 5.96 5.98 4.83
C ILE A 80 4.62 6.71 4.90
N ILE A 81 3.58 6.08 4.38
CA ILE A 81 2.19 6.46 4.63
C ILE A 81 1.62 5.37 5.55
N GLU A 82 1.12 5.76 6.72
CA GLU A 82 0.58 4.85 7.72
C GLU A 82 -0.91 5.14 7.97
N THR A 83 -1.68 4.07 8.16
CA THR A 83 -3.05 4.11 8.70
C THR A 83 -3.08 3.27 9.98
N GLU A 84 -4.27 3.04 10.55
CA GLU A 84 -4.41 2.20 11.74
C GLU A 84 -4.02 0.73 11.50
N ASP A 85 -4.23 0.22 10.28
CA ASP A 85 -4.08 -1.21 9.97
C ASP A 85 -3.17 -1.48 8.77
N SER A 86 -2.54 -0.45 8.19
CA SER A 86 -1.67 -0.65 7.04
C SER A 86 -0.58 0.39 6.90
N ARG A 87 0.48 0.01 6.20
CA ARG A 87 1.65 0.82 5.90
C ARG A 87 2.07 0.64 4.45
N PHE A 88 2.31 1.75 3.75
CA PHE A 88 2.91 1.76 2.43
C PHE A 88 4.21 2.56 2.48
N THR A 89 5.32 1.95 2.07
CA THR A 89 6.65 2.56 2.15
C THR A 89 7.23 2.76 0.76
N TYR A 90 7.71 3.97 0.50
CA TYR A 90 8.54 4.32 -0.65
C TYR A 90 9.98 4.53 -0.19
N TYR A 91 10.94 3.94 -0.87
CA TYR A 91 12.36 4.15 -0.56
C TYR A 91 12.99 5.22 -1.45
N ASP A 92 13.89 6.01 -0.87
CA ASP A 92 14.73 7.00 -1.56
C ASP A 92 13.96 8.12 -2.32
N VAL A 93 12.79 8.51 -1.82
CA VAL A 93 11.99 9.62 -2.40
C VAL A 93 12.78 10.94 -2.36
N GLN A 94 12.94 11.58 -3.52
CA GLN A 94 13.59 12.87 -3.69
C GLN A 94 12.56 14.02 -3.69
N GLY A 95 12.98 15.22 -3.29
CA GLY A 95 12.13 16.40 -3.33
C GLY A 95 10.83 16.27 -2.53
N LYS A 96 10.91 15.58 -1.37
CA LYS A 96 9.76 15.32 -0.48
C LYS A 96 9.03 16.61 -0.13
N ARG A 97 7.70 16.60 -0.22
CA ARG A 97 6.84 17.77 0.07
C ARG A 97 6.18 17.77 1.45
N PHE A 98 6.26 16.62 2.14
CA PHE A 98 5.61 16.38 3.43
C PHE A 98 6.66 16.19 4.53
N LYS A 99 6.24 16.38 5.79
CA LYS A 99 6.99 16.03 6.99
C LYS A 99 6.23 14.99 7.81
N THR A 100 6.94 14.31 8.72
CA THR A 100 6.32 13.37 9.66
C THR A 100 5.17 14.03 10.42
N GLY A 101 4.02 13.35 10.46
CA GLY A 101 2.78 13.82 11.10
C GLY A 101 1.82 14.55 10.16
N ASP A 102 2.22 14.89 8.94
CA ASP A 102 1.30 15.46 7.94
C ASP A 102 0.32 14.39 7.43
N GLU A 103 -0.90 14.81 7.08
CA GLU A 103 -1.85 13.96 6.35
C GLU A 103 -1.65 14.11 4.84
N VAL A 104 -1.77 12.99 4.13
CA VAL A 104 -1.69 12.94 2.66
C VAL A 104 -2.92 12.21 2.10
N LYS A 105 -3.41 12.67 0.95
CA LYS A 105 -4.50 12.00 0.23
C LYS A 105 -3.95 11.02 -0.81
N ALA A 106 -4.70 9.96 -1.09
CA ALA A 106 -4.37 9.08 -2.21
C ALA A 106 -4.35 9.89 -3.52
N GLY A 107 -3.39 9.60 -4.41
CA GLY A 107 -3.15 10.34 -5.65
C GLY A 107 -2.39 11.67 -5.49
N GLU A 108 -2.03 12.08 -4.28
CA GLU A 108 -1.32 13.34 -4.05
C GLU A 108 0.17 13.23 -4.37
N LEU A 109 0.76 14.27 -5.00
CA LEU A 109 2.17 14.29 -5.37
C LEU A 109 3.07 14.39 -4.13
N ILE A 110 3.82 13.33 -3.83
CA ILE A 110 4.67 13.22 -2.62
C ILE A 110 6.15 13.56 -2.87
N GLY A 111 6.62 13.41 -4.10
CA GLY A 111 8.02 13.64 -4.46
C GLY A 111 8.37 13.03 -5.81
N LYS A 112 9.61 12.60 -5.96
CA LYS A 112 10.15 12.00 -7.18
C LYS A 112 11.00 10.76 -6.91
N THR A 113 11.13 9.89 -7.90
CA THR A 113 12.12 8.80 -7.90
C THR A 113 13.54 9.35 -7.90
N LYS A 114 14.52 8.50 -7.57
CA LYS A 114 15.94 8.83 -7.71
C LYS A 114 16.29 9.15 -9.17
N SER A 115 17.40 9.86 -9.38
CA SER A 115 17.89 10.21 -10.73
C SER A 115 18.21 8.98 -11.58
N GLU A 116 18.61 7.89 -10.96
CA GLU A 116 18.94 6.62 -11.62
C GLU A 116 17.67 5.84 -12.04
N GLY A 117 16.50 6.25 -11.56
CA GLY A 117 15.24 5.53 -11.77
C GLY A 117 15.06 4.34 -10.84
N ASN A 118 14.10 3.51 -11.19
CA ASN A 118 13.49 2.48 -10.36
C ASN A 118 12.87 3.02 -9.07
N GLN A 119 11.84 2.33 -8.58
CA GLN A 119 11.24 2.65 -7.29
C GLN A 119 10.99 1.37 -6.50
N ASP A 120 11.63 1.28 -5.33
CA ASP A 120 11.36 0.24 -4.36
C ASP A 120 10.17 0.63 -3.48
N VAL A 121 9.29 -0.32 -3.23
CA VAL A 121 8.13 -0.16 -2.34
C VAL A 121 7.88 -1.40 -1.48
N THR A 122 7.21 -1.19 -0.34
CA THR A 122 6.56 -2.24 0.44
C THR A 122 5.12 -1.84 0.79
N TYR A 123 4.25 -2.84 0.91
CA TYR A 123 2.93 -2.69 1.49
C TYR A 123 2.74 -3.75 2.57
N GLU A 124 2.34 -3.33 3.75
CA GLU A 124 2.10 -4.18 4.91
C GLU A 124 0.69 -3.92 5.42
N LYS A 125 -0.10 -4.99 5.55
CA LYS A 125 -1.43 -4.95 6.18
C LYS A 125 -1.37 -5.68 7.51
N TYR A 126 -1.67 -4.96 8.58
CA TYR A 126 -1.77 -5.49 9.93
C TYR A 126 -3.16 -6.05 10.15
N LEU A 127 -3.24 -7.27 10.69
CA LEU A 127 -4.51 -7.83 11.12
C LEU A 127 -4.91 -7.16 12.43
N GLN A 128 -6.00 -6.40 12.40
CA GLN A 128 -6.70 -6.02 13.63
C GLN A 128 -7.33 -7.28 14.21
N TYR A 129 -6.71 -7.86 15.25
CA TYR A 129 -7.30 -8.98 15.96
C TYR A 129 -8.50 -8.49 16.76
N GLN A 130 -9.70 -8.65 16.20
CA GLN A 130 -10.90 -8.68 17.03
C GLN A 130 -11.05 -10.10 17.57
N PRO A 131 -10.85 -10.34 18.89
CA PRO A 131 -11.20 -11.61 19.46
C PRO A 131 -12.67 -11.89 19.12
N ARG A 132 -12.96 -13.09 18.59
CA ARG A 132 -14.36 -13.55 18.53
C ARG A 132 -14.92 -13.38 19.94
N SER A 133 -16.02 -12.64 20.07
CA SER A 133 -16.78 -12.54 21.32
C SER A 133 -16.80 -13.93 21.94
N SER A 134 -16.25 -14.03 23.14
CA SER A 134 -16.13 -15.31 23.79
C SER A 134 -17.55 -15.82 24.04
N VAL A 135 -17.81 -17.11 23.84
CA VAL A 135 -19.11 -17.73 24.21
C VAL A 135 -19.40 -17.54 25.71
N LEU A 136 -18.39 -17.15 26.50
CA LEU A 136 -18.48 -16.78 27.91
C LEU A 136 -19.20 -15.44 28.17
N ASP A 137 -19.35 -14.56 27.18
CA ASP A 137 -20.11 -13.30 27.32
C ASP A 137 -21.64 -13.49 27.15
N LEU A 138 -22.08 -14.69 26.74
CA LEU A 138 -23.50 -15.03 26.58
C LEU A 138 -24.17 -15.55 27.86
N PHE A 139 -23.41 -15.72 28.95
CA PHE A 139 -23.95 -16.13 30.23
C PHE A 139 -23.71 -15.04 31.27
N PRO A 140 -24.74 -14.30 31.71
CA PRO A 140 -24.57 -13.39 32.84
C PRO A 140 -24.13 -14.21 34.06
N LYS A 141 -23.10 -13.72 34.76
CA LYS A 141 -22.66 -14.32 36.02
C LYS A 141 -23.83 -14.32 37.02
N PRO A 142 -23.97 -15.39 37.82
CA PRO A 142 -25.07 -15.52 38.79
C PRO A 142 -25.05 -14.42 39.85
#